data_AF-A0AAD9K9V4-F1
#
_entry.id   AF-A0AAD9K9V4-F1
#
_cell.length_a   1.000
_cell.length_b   1.000
_cell.length_c   1.000
_cell.angle_alpha   90.00
_cell.angle_beta   90.00
_cell.angle_gamma   90.00
#
_symmetry.space_group_name_H-M   'P 1'
#
loop_
_entity.id
_entity.type
_entity.pdbx_description
1 polymer ?
#
loop_
_entity_poly.entity_id
_entity_poly.type
_entity_poly.pdbx_seq_one_letter_code
_entity_poly.pdbx_strand_id
1 'polypeptide(L)'
;MAYVSRKHNGDKVISFERAGLLWLFNFHHCQSFTDYRIGMEIPGTYKIVLDSDAEEFGGFKRLDHSIEFKTVAEPWDNRANYLMVYLPCRTAFILGKVD
;
A
#
# COMPACT_ATOMS: atom_id res chain seq x y z
N MET A 1 -11.26 1.19 -14.45
CA MET A 1 -12.17 1.16 -13.29
C MET A 1 -11.35 1.24 -12.02
N ALA A 2 -11.93 1.73 -10.92
CA ALA A 2 -11.30 1.73 -9.60
C ALA A 2 -11.97 0.67 -8.71
N TYR A 3 -11.23 0.08 -7.79
CA TYR A 3 -11.77 -0.91 -6.85
C TYR A 3 -11.16 -0.72 -5.47
N VAL A 4 -12.01 -0.59 -4.45
CA VAL A 4 -11.60 -0.42 -3.07
C VAL A 4 -11.46 -1.79 -2.43
N SER A 5 -10.23 -2.25 -2.21
CA SER A 5 -9.96 -3.53 -1.54
C SER A 5 -10.13 -3.42 -0.02
N ARG A 6 -9.83 -2.26 0.58
CA ARG A 6 -9.92 -2.08 2.03
C ARG A 6 -10.47 -0.72 2.43
N LYS A 7 -11.33 -0.74 3.44
CA LYS A 7 -11.88 0.43 4.16
C LYS A 7 -12.06 0.09 5.64
N HIS A 8 -10.93 -0.09 6.34
CA HIS A 8 -10.93 -0.64 7.69
C HIS A 8 -11.10 0.45 8.75
N ASN A 9 -12.25 0.45 9.44
CA ASN A 9 -12.59 1.50 10.40
C ASN A 9 -11.72 1.50 11.66
N GLY A 10 -11.25 0.35 12.15
CA GLY A 10 -10.38 0.27 13.34
C GLY A 10 -9.03 0.89 13.05
N ASP A 11 -8.26 0.20 12.22
CA ASP A 11 -6.94 0.59 11.72
C ASP A 11 -6.88 1.94 11.01
N LYS A 12 -8.02 2.50 10.56
CA LYS A 12 -8.11 3.71 9.74
C LYS A 12 -7.33 3.58 8.42
N VAL A 13 -7.34 2.39 7.83
CA VAL A 13 -6.63 2.09 6.57
C VAL A 13 -7.61 2.04 5.41
N ILE A 14 -7.25 2.69 4.31
CA ILE A 14 -7.94 2.59 3.02
C ILE A 14 -6.93 2.13 1.96
N SER A 15 -7.31 1.14 1.16
CA SER A 15 -6.56 0.76 -0.03
C SER A 15 -7.47 0.56 -1.23
N PHE A 16 -7.00 0.97 -2.40
CA PHE A 16 -7.72 0.77 -3.65
C PHE A 16 -6.79 0.67 -4.86
N GLU A 17 -7.24 -0.03 -5.89
CA GLU A 17 -6.57 -0.11 -7.18
C GLU A 17 -7.25 0.86 -8.16
N ARG A 18 -6.46 1.69 -8.86
CA ARG A 18 -6.95 2.59 -9.91
C ARG A 18 -5.86 2.83 -10.94
N ALA A 19 -6.21 2.65 -12.22
CA ALA A 19 -5.30 2.85 -13.35
C ALA A 19 -3.99 2.02 -13.26
N GLY A 20 -4.09 0.77 -12.79
CA GLY A 20 -2.94 -0.13 -12.63
C GLY A 20 -2.04 0.18 -11.42
N LEU A 21 -2.41 1.16 -10.59
CA LEU A 21 -1.71 1.54 -9.38
C LEU A 21 -2.46 1.06 -8.14
N LEU A 22 -1.71 0.68 -7.11
CA LEU A 22 -2.23 0.44 -5.77
C LEU A 22 -2.02 1.69 -4.91
N TRP A 23 -3.10 2.21 -4.36
CA TRP A 23 -3.12 3.37 -3.49
C TRP A 23 -3.29 2.92 -2.04
N LEU A 24 -2.45 3.42 -1.15
CA LEU A 24 -2.41 3.04 0.26
C LEU A 24 -2.49 4.28 1.13
N PHE A 25 -3.43 4.30 2.07
CA PHE A 25 -3.61 5.38 3.04
C PHE A 25 -3.70 4.80 4.45
N ASN A 26 -2.86 5.30 5.35
CA ASN A 26 -2.99 5.07 6.79
C ASN A 26 -3.40 6.38 7.47
N PHE A 27 -4.69 6.52 7.76
CA PHE A 27 -5.23 7.67 8.49
C PHE A 27 -5.16 7.52 10.01
N HIS A 28 -4.55 6.45 10.54
CA HIS A 28 -4.43 6.30 11.97
C HIS A 28 -3.56 7.42 12.52
N HIS A 29 -4.03 8.04 13.61
CA HIS A 29 -3.39 9.21 14.17
C HIS A 29 -2.04 8.94 14.87
N CYS A 30 -1.67 7.67 15.08
CA CYS A 30 -0.46 7.28 15.82
C CYS A 30 0.04 5.87 15.47
N GLN A 31 -0.84 4.93 15.12
CA GLN A 31 -0.44 3.55 14.86
C GLN A 31 0.15 3.38 13.46
N SER A 32 1.34 2.80 13.44
CA SER A 32 1.99 2.28 12.23
C SER A 32 1.83 0.76 12.20
N PHE A 33 1.73 0.17 11.02
CA PHE A 33 1.54 -1.26 10.85
C PHE A 33 2.68 -1.87 10.06
N THR A 34 3.31 -2.92 10.58
CA THR A 34 4.27 -3.76 9.86
C THR A 34 3.54 -4.96 9.27
N ASP A 35 4.07 -5.52 8.19
CA ASP A 35 3.55 -6.73 7.52
C ASP A 35 2.05 -6.69 7.21
N TYR A 36 1.53 -5.50 6.90
CA TYR A 36 0.09 -5.30 6.69
C TYR A 36 -0.33 -5.83 5.33
N ARG A 37 -1.27 -6.78 5.31
CA ARG A 37 -1.75 -7.43 4.07
C ARG A 37 -2.71 -6.54 3.30
N ILE A 38 -2.45 -6.39 2.02
CA ILE A 38 -3.29 -5.66 1.07
C ILE A 38 -3.64 -6.57 -0.11
N GLY A 39 -4.93 -6.70 -0.42
CA GLY A 39 -5.40 -7.49 -1.55
C GLY A 39 -5.06 -6.84 -2.90
N MET A 40 -4.62 -7.66 -3.85
CA MET A 40 -4.19 -7.29 -5.20
C MET A 40 -4.79 -8.20 -6.26
N GLU A 41 -5.38 -7.62 -7.31
CA GLU A 41 -5.95 -8.40 -8.41
C GLU A 41 -4.85 -8.97 -9.32
N ILE A 42 -3.91 -8.11 -9.71
CA ILE A 42 -2.87 -8.46 -10.69
C ILE A 42 -1.61 -8.94 -9.96
N PRO A 43 -1.15 -10.18 -10.16
CA PRO A 43 0.09 -10.66 -9.57
C PRO A 43 1.30 -9.93 -10.15
N GLY A 44 2.38 -9.84 -9.38
CA GLY A 44 3.66 -9.31 -9.83
C GLY A 44 4.52 -8.71 -8.73
N THR A 45 5.48 -7.92 -9.18
CA THR A 45 6.36 -7.12 -8.35
C THR A 45 5.99 -5.65 -8.50
N TYR A 46 5.99 -4.92 -7.41
CA TYR A 46 5.59 -3.52 -7.35
C TYR A 46 6.66 -2.69 -6.63
N LYS A 47 6.75 -1.40 -6.96
CA LYS A 47 7.65 -0.44 -6.31
C LYS A 47 6.90 0.84 -5.95
N ILE A 48 7.44 1.59 -4.99
CA ILE A 48 6.92 2.93 -4.64
C ILE A 48 7.10 3.86 -5.84
N VAL A 49 6.02 4.54 -6.24
CA VAL A 49 6.02 5.56 -7.30
C VAL A 49 5.62 6.95 -6.77
N LEU A 50 5.04 7.01 -5.58
CA LEU A 50 4.79 8.23 -4.83
C LEU A 50 4.78 7.88 -3.34
N ASP A 51 5.36 8.74 -2.51
CA ASP A 51 5.43 8.57 -1.06
C ASP A 51 5.27 9.93 -0.37
N SER A 52 4.17 10.12 0.36
CA SER A 52 3.93 11.35 1.12
C SER A 52 4.84 11.50 2.34
N ASP A 53 5.50 10.42 2.78
CA ASP A 53 6.45 10.42 3.89
C ASP A 53 7.87 10.75 3.44
N ALA A 54 8.10 11.00 2.15
CA ALA A 54 9.40 11.42 1.64
C ALA A 54 9.82 12.79 2.20
N GLU A 55 11.14 12.97 2.34
CA GLU A 55 11.76 14.15 2.93
C GLU A 55 11.42 15.44 2.16
N GLU A 56 11.34 15.37 0.82
CA GLU A 56 10.96 16.50 -0.04
C GLU A 56 9.54 17.02 0.20
N PHE A 57 8.66 16.20 0.79
CA PHE A 57 7.30 16.59 1.19
C PHE A 57 7.19 16.90 2.69
N GLY A 58 8.33 16.96 3.41
CA GLY A 58 8.37 17.20 4.85
C GLY A 58 8.00 15.98 5.70
N GLY A 59 8.05 14.78 5.12
CA GLY A 59 7.82 13.52 5.83
C GLY A 59 9.05 13.02 6.61
N PHE A 60 8.92 11.85 7.22
CA PHE A 60 9.95 11.27 8.09
C PHE A 60 10.91 10.30 7.39
N LYS A 61 10.78 10.10 6.08
CA LYS A 61 11.62 9.21 5.25
C LYS A 61 11.68 7.78 5.79
N ARG A 62 10.53 7.23 6.20
CA ARG A 62 10.46 5.90 6.83
C ARG A 62 10.32 4.76 5.83
N LEU A 63 10.03 5.04 4.56
CA LEU A 63 9.91 4.03 3.51
C LEU A 63 11.21 3.94 2.70
N ASP A 64 11.71 2.73 2.52
CA ASP A 64 12.85 2.45 1.65
C ASP A 64 12.36 2.20 0.22
N HIS A 65 12.70 3.12 -0.69
CA HIS A 65 12.26 3.08 -2.09
C HIS A 65 13.02 2.04 -2.94
N SER A 66 14.05 1.40 -2.39
CA SER A 66 14.75 0.28 -3.05
C SER A 66 14.01 -1.06 -2.93
N ILE A 67 13.00 -1.13 -2.04
CA ILE A 67 12.26 -2.36 -1.78
C ILE A 67 11.24 -2.65 -2.89
N GLU A 68 11.25 -3.90 -3.33
CA GLU A 68 10.25 -4.48 -4.23
C GLU A 68 9.20 -5.30 -3.45
N PHE A 69 7.93 -5.00 -3.70
CA PHE A 69 6.79 -5.67 -3.10
C PHE A 69 6.28 -6.78 -4.01
N LYS A 70 6.46 -8.03 -3.60
CA LYS A 70 6.02 -9.21 -4.37
C LYS A 70 4.65 -9.68 -3.90
N THR A 71 3.77 -9.99 -4.84
CA THR A 71 2.48 -10.57 -4.53
C THR A 71 2.59 -12.06 -4.20
N VAL A 72 1.79 -12.53 -3.25
CA VAL A 72 1.57 -13.93 -2.90
C VAL A 72 0.20 -14.36 -3.46
N ALA A 73 0.16 -15.50 -4.13
CA ALA A 73 -1.03 -16.04 -4.79
C ALA A 73 -1.99 -16.71 -3.79
N GLU A 74 -2.56 -15.91 -2.90
CA GLU A 74 -3.57 -16.32 -1.93
C GLU A 74 -4.68 -15.25 -1.83
N PRO A 75 -5.96 -15.65 -1.74
CA PRO A 75 -7.05 -14.70 -1.67
C PRO A 75 -7.02 -13.83 -0.41
N TRP A 76 -7.21 -12.53 -0.57
CA TRP A 76 -7.34 -11.57 0.52
C TRP A 76 -8.16 -10.35 0.06
N ASP A 77 -8.96 -9.75 0.93
CA ASP A 77 -9.74 -8.52 0.63
C ASP A 77 -10.53 -8.59 -0.70
N ASN A 78 -11.12 -9.76 -1.00
CA ASN A 78 -11.83 -10.06 -2.25
C ASN A 78 -10.98 -9.89 -3.52
N ARG A 79 -9.68 -10.17 -3.41
CA ARG A 79 -8.70 -10.21 -4.51
C ARG A 79 -8.01 -11.57 -4.58
N ALA A 80 -7.48 -11.89 -5.75
CA ALA A 80 -6.83 -13.18 -6.00
C ALA A 80 -5.44 -13.33 -5.34
N ASN A 81 -4.78 -12.21 -5.02
CA ASN A 81 -3.45 -12.17 -4.43
C ASN A 81 -3.40 -11.19 -3.26
N TYR A 82 -2.31 -11.20 -2.50
CA TYR A 82 -1.98 -10.12 -1.56
C TYR A 82 -0.50 -9.73 -1.63
N LEU A 83 -0.16 -8.55 -1.10
CA LEU A 83 1.21 -8.18 -0.75
C LEU A 83 1.24 -7.63 0.67
N MET A 84 2.42 -7.59 1.29
CA MET A 84 2.62 -7.05 2.63
C MET A 84 3.40 -5.75 2.57
N VAL A 85 2.98 -4.76 3.35
CA VAL A 85 3.60 -3.43 3.41
C VAL A 85 3.85 -2.99 4.85
N TYR A 86 4.86 -2.14 5.01
CA TYR A 86 4.94 -1.26 6.17
C TYR A 86 4.11 0.00 5.90
N LEU A 87 3.14 0.30 6.77
CA LEU A 87 2.24 1.45 6.71
C LEU A 87 2.49 2.38 7.90
N PRO A 88 3.39 3.38 7.78
CA PRO A 88 3.56 4.38 8.81
C PRO A 88 2.27 5.16 9.08
N CYS A 89 2.08 5.67 10.29
CA CYS A 89 0.92 6.49 10.62
C CYS A 89 0.89 7.80 9.82
N ARG A 90 -0.32 8.21 9.41
CA ARG A 90 -0.61 9.46 8.66
C ARG A 90 0.14 9.58 7.32
N THR A 91 0.30 8.49 6.59
CA THR A 91 0.96 8.50 5.28
C THR A 91 0.04 8.04 4.16
N ALA A 92 0.40 8.44 2.94
CA ALA A 92 -0.11 7.90 1.70
C ALA A 92 1.06 7.56 0.80
N PHE A 93 1.05 6.36 0.22
CA PHE A 93 1.99 6.00 -0.83
C PHE A 93 1.32 5.15 -1.90
N ILE A 94 1.91 5.16 -3.08
CA ILE A 94 1.37 4.51 -4.27
C ILE A 94 2.40 3.50 -4.77
N LEU A 95 1.92 2.30 -5.07
CA LEU A 95 2.73 1.27 -5.70
C LEU A 95 2.36 1.14 -7.18
N GLY A 96 3.39 1.10 -8.03
CA GLY A 96 3.29 0.78 -9.46
C GLY A 96 3.96 -0.55 -9.76
N LYS A 97 3.39 -1.31 -10.69
CA LYS A 97 3.97 -2.59 -11.13
C LYS A 97 5.34 -2.32 -11.78
N VAL A 98 6.32 -3.17 -11.48
CA VAL A 98 7.60 -3.21 -12.18
C VAL A 98 7.40 -4.02 -13.46
N ASP A 99 7.85 -3.47 -14.59
CA ASP A 99 7.80 -4.13 -15.90
C ASP A 99 8.61 -5.44 -15.93
#